data_AF-A0A560WV53-F1
#
_entry.id   AF-A0A560WV53-F1
#
_cell.length_a   1.000
_cell.length_b   1.000
_cell.length_c   1.000
_cell.angle_alpha   90.00
_cell.angle_beta   90.00
_cell.angle_gamma   90.00
#
_symmetry.space_group_name_H-M   'P 1'
#
loop_
_entity.id
_entity.type
_entity.pdbx_description
1 polymer ?
#
loop_
_entity_poly.entity_id
_entity_poly.type
_entity_poly.pdbx_seq_one_letter_code
_entity_poly.pdbx_strand_id
1 'polypeptide(L)' 'MRFEIMRLDDVDGTTVDSTVVDAASVNRIVQQAAAVGQRLWIRPADTPAS' A
#
# COMPACT_ATOMS: atom_id res chain seq x y z
N MET A 1 14.40 -5.49 -2.52
CA MET A 1 13.18 -5.38 -3.35
C MET A 1 12.21 -4.50 -2.58
N ARG A 2 11.72 -3.43 -3.22
CA ARG A 2 10.88 -2.41 -2.58
C ARG A 2 9.47 -2.46 -3.12
N PHE A 3 8.51 -2.09 -2.29
CA PHE A 3 7.10 -2.05 -2.62
C PHE A 3 6.55 -0.66 -2.31
N GLU A 4 5.77 -0.13 -3.24
CA GLU A 4 4.92 1.02 -2.95
C GLU A 4 3.57 0.49 -2.45
N ILE A 5 3.15 1.00 -1.29
CA ILE A 5 1.86 0.75 -0.69
C ILE A 5 1.08 2.06 -0.74
N MET A 6 -0.02 2.05 -1.49
CA MET A 6 -0.98 3.15 -1.58
C MET A 6 -2.16 2.85 -0.67
N ARG A 7 -2.52 3.82 0.17
CA ARG A 7 -3.77 3.82 0.93
C ARG A 7 -4.86 4.44 0.07
N LEU A 8 -5.96 3.71 -0.07
CA LEU A 8 -7.09 4.16 -0.88
C LEU A 8 -8.22 4.64 0.03
N ASP A 9 -8.90 5.68 -0.42
CA ASP A 9 -10.18 6.09 0.14
C ASP A 9 -11.23 5.01 -0.14
N ASP A 10 -12.13 4.78 0.82
CA ASP A 10 -13.11 3.70 0.73
C ASP A 10 -14.31 4.09 -0.16
N VAL A 11 -14.58 5.39 -0.33
CA VAL A 11 -15.72 5.92 -1.09
C VAL A 11 -15.43 5.91 -2.59
N ASP A 12 -14.28 6.47 -2.99
CA ASP A 12 -13.97 6.70 -4.40
C ASP A 12 -12.71 5.96 -4.90
N GLY A 13 -12.00 5.27 -4.01
CA GLY A 13 -10.80 4.51 -4.36
C GLY A 13 -9.61 5.39 -4.73
N THR A 14 -9.67 6.70 -4.46
CA THR A 14 -8.56 7.62 -4.72
C THR A 14 -7.40 7.34 -3.78
N THR A 15 -6.17 7.61 -4.24
CA THR A 15 -4.98 7.45 -3.38
C THR A 15 -4.91 8.61 -2.40
N VAL A 16 -5.04 8.29 -1.11
CA VAL A 16 -4.93 9.25 -0.01
C VAL A 16 -3.47 9.46 0.39
N ASP A 17 -2.68 8.40 0.34
CA ASP A 17 -1.27 8.41 0.73
C ASP A 17 -0.50 7.26 0.06
N SER A 18 0.80 7.44 -0.17
CA SER A 18 1.68 6.37 -0.64
C SER A 18 3.00 6.33 0.12
N THR A 19 3.49 5.12 0.34
CA THR A 19 4.78 4.89 1.00
C THR A 19 5.54 3.77 0.33
N VAL A 20 6.85 3.95 0.18
CA VAL A 20 7.75 2.91 -0.36
C VAL A 20 8.47 2.25 0.80
N VAL A 21 8.35 0.92 0.89
CA VAL A 21 8.88 0.11 1.98
C VAL A 21 9.62 -1.12 1.47
N ASP A 22 10.51 -1.65 2.30
CA ASP A 22 11.14 -2.95 2.03
C ASP A 22 10.17 -4.12 2.26
N ALA A 23 10.47 -5.25 1.61
CA ALA A 23 9.66 -6.47 1.67
C ALA A 23 9.35 -6.94 3.11
N ALA A 24 10.30 -6.79 4.03
CA ALA A 24 10.12 -7.19 5.43
C ALA A 24 9.01 -6.40 6.16
N SER A 25 8.74 -5.17 5.73
CA SER A 25 7.75 -4.28 6.35
C SER A 25 6.33 -4.48 5.80
N VAL A 26 6.19 -5.08 4.61
CA VAL A 26 4.90 -5.22 3.91
C VAL A 26 3.87 -5.97 4.76
N ASN A 27 4.25 -7.11 5.34
CA ASN A 27 3.34 -7.93 6.14
C ASN A 27 2.77 -7.15 7.34
N ARG A 28 3.61 -6.37 8.04
CA ARG A 28 3.16 -5.55 9.17
C ARG A 28 2.11 -4.53 8.75
N ILE A 29 2.35 -3.84 7.64
CA ILE A 29 1.45 -2.79 7.13
C ILE A 29 0.11 -3.39 6.70
N VAL A 30 0.12 -4.54 6.02
CA VAL A 30 -1.11 -5.26 5.63
C VAL A 30 -1.92 -5.65 6.86
N GLN A 31 -1.27 -6.20 7.89
CA GLN A 31 -1.96 -6.58 9.14
C GLN A 31 -2.58 -5.37 9.85
N GLN A 32 -1.87 -4.24 9.90
CA GLN A 32 -2.39 -3.01 10.49
C GLN A 32 -3.59 -2.45 9.71
N ALA A 33 -3.53 -2.47 8.37
CA ALA A 33 -4.64 -2.05 7.53
C ALA A 33 -5.86 -2.97 7.68
N ALA A 34 -5.64 -4.28 7.71
CA ALA A 34 -6.70 -5.27 7.92
C ALA A 34 -7.41 -5.09 9.27
N ALA A 35 -6.67 -4.71 10.32
CA ALA A 35 -7.24 -4.48 11.65
C ALA A 35 -8.27 -3.34 11.71
N VAL A 36 -8.23 -2.39 10.75
CA VAL A 36 -9.15 -1.24 10.69
C VAL A 36 -9.99 -1.22 9.41
N GLY A 37 -9.90 -2.26 8.57
CA GLY A 37 -10.59 -2.30 7.28
C GLY A 37 -10.05 -1.33 6.23
N GLN A 38 -8.81 -0.86 6.35
CA GLN A 38 -8.22 0.07 5.39
C GLN A 38 -7.94 -0.62 4.05
N ARG A 39 -8.41 0.00 2.95
CA ARG A 39 -8.11 -0.45 1.59
C ARG A 39 -6.70 -0.07 1.16
N LEU A 40 -5.93 -1.05 0.69
CA LEU A 40 -4.56 -0.87 0.21
C LEU A 40 -4.42 -1.34 -1.24
N TRP A 41 -3.54 -0.68 -2.00
CA TRP A 41 -2.97 -1.19 -3.25
C TRP A 41 -1.45 -1.30 -3.11
N ILE A 42 -0.89 -2.47 -3.45
CA ILE A 42 0.52 -2.77 -3.27
C ILE A 42 1.13 -3.14 -4.63
N ARG A 43 2.26 -2.52 -4.99
CA ARG A 43 3.00 -2.80 -6.22
C ARG A 43 4.51 -2.76 -6.00
N PRO A 44 5.34 -3.40 -6.84
CA PRO A 44 6.78 -3.21 -6.78
C PRO A 44 7.14 -1.76 -7.14
N ALA A 45 7.98 -1.11 -6.33
CA ALA A 45 8.33 0.31 -6.50
C ALA A 45 9.27 0.56 -7.68
N ASP A 46 9.99 -0.47 -8.13
CA ASP A 46 10.94 -0.39 -9.24
C ASP A 46 10.25 -0.62 -10.61
N THR A 47 8.94 -0.86 -10.63
CA THR A 47 8.12 -0.88 -11.85
C THR A 47 7.47 0.49 -12.04
N PRO A 48 7.83 1.28 -13.06
CA PRO A 48 7.11 2.51 -13.36
C PRO A 48 5.64 2.17 -13.68
N ALA A 49 4.72 3.01 -13.18
CA ALA A 49 3.32 2.92 -13.57
C ALA A 49 3.22 3.15 -15.09
N SER A 50 2.73 2.16 -15.83
CA SER A 50 2.36 2.32 -17.25
C SER A 50 1.05 3.08 -17.41
#